data_AF-A0A947AG05-F1
#
_entry.id   AF-A0A947AG05-F1
#
_cell.length_a   1.000
_cell.length_b   1.000
_cell.length_c   1.000
_cell.angle_alpha   90.00
_cell.angle_beta   90.00
_cell.angle_gamma   90.00
#
_symmetry.space_group_name_H-M   'P 1'
#
loop_
_entity.id
_entity.type
_entity.pdbx_description
1 polymer ?
#
loop_
_entity_poly.entity_id
_entity_poly.type
_entity_poly.pdbx_seq_one_letter_code
_entity_poly.pdbx_strand_id
1 'polypeptide(L)'
;PVHTIPDQALVFEALMTMMQEDIRHLAVTDANEKVTGIISNRDLLAAQGQSPVFLLREISAAGSMTEIIERHNKLPRQIRSLIAGGAKAKNLTRFITTVSETILDKLIKNTIDSVGQPPVEFTFMILGSEGRREQTLKTDQDNAIIYKDVPKKNESEVKQYFLNFGKKACTLLDEAGYAFCKGNVMAMNPKWCQPLSTWKKYYSGWIHAAEPEDLLKASIFFDFRTGFGNNQFVDSLHQHLFASLSGWPGFFRHLTENAMYFTPPLGFFRNFVVESKGKHRDAFDIKSAMMPIVDFARIYALKNKIEETNTLERLRQLNLKKVLSREEYEELERAYSFLLQLRLARQTTSVIDEKAEPDNYIKPKALTQIEQKMLKEIFVRIEKFQAKLRFDFMGMT
;
A
#
# COMPACT_ATOMS: atom_id res chain seq x y z
N PRO A 1 11.28 -7.35 44.84
CA PRO A 1 11.87 -8.72 44.85
C PRO A 1 12.23 -9.11 43.41
N VAL A 2 13.29 -9.88 43.19
CA VAL A 2 13.53 -10.45 41.85
C VAL A 2 12.54 -11.60 41.67
N HIS A 3 11.63 -11.49 40.70
CA HIS A 3 10.69 -12.56 40.38
C HIS A 3 11.41 -13.58 39.50
N THR A 4 11.28 -14.85 39.88
CA THR A 4 11.94 -15.97 39.22
C THR A 4 10.94 -16.85 38.50
N ILE A 5 11.43 -17.64 37.55
CA ILE A 5 10.65 -18.69 36.90
C ILE A 5 11.54 -19.92 36.63
N PRO A 6 11.04 -21.17 36.80
CA PRO A 6 11.81 -22.37 36.48
C PRO A 6 12.20 -22.45 35.00
N ASP A 7 13.37 -23.03 34.70
CA ASP A 7 13.87 -23.21 33.33
C ASP A 7 13.02 -24.15 32.45
N GLN A 8 12.18 -24.99 33.06
CA GLN A 8 11.20 -25.84 32.38
C GLN A 8 9.82 -25.19 32.20
N ALA A 9 9.62 -23.96 32.69
CA ALA A 9 8.32 -23.29 32.62
C ALA A 9 7.93 -22.97 31.17
N LEU A 10 6.63 -23.03 30.90
CA LEU A 10 6.10 -22.73 29.57
C LEU A 10 6.14 -21.22 29.33
N VAL A 11 6.34 -20.83 28.06
CA VAL A 11 6.42 -19.41 27.65
C VAL A 11 5.18 -18.61 28.06
N PHE A 12 3.99 -19.21 28.04
CA PHE A 12 2.77 -18.52 28.48
C PHE A 12 2.75 -18.26 29.99
N GLU A 13 3.35 -19.15 30.80
CA GLU A 13 3.46 -18.97 32.26
C GLU A 13 4.39 -17.79 32.56
N ALA A 14 5.52 -17.70 31.85
CA ALA A 14 6.42 -16.55 31.93
C ALA A 14 5.72 -15.23 31.59
N LEU A 15 4.92 -15.22 30.51
CA LEU A 15 4.13 -14.04 30.14
C LEU A 15 3.06 -13.71 31.19
N MET A 16 2.41 -14.72 31.78
CA MET A 16 1.38 -14.49 32.77
C MET A 16 1.93 -13.94 34.08
N THR A 17 3.04 -14.49 34.58
CA THR A 17 3.74 -13.93 35.73
C THR A 17 4.16 -12.49 35.48
N MET A 18 4.70 -12.18 34.29
CA MET A 18 5.05 -10.80 33.93
C MET A 18 3.85 -9.86 33.94
N MET A 19 2.68 -10.31 33.47
CA MET A 19 1.45 -9.51 33.45
C MET A 19 0.81 -9.34 34.82
N GLN A 20 0.79 -10.39 35.63
CA GLN A 20 0.19 -10.38 36.97
C GLN A 20 0.98 -9.50 37.93
N GLU A 21 2.30 -9.53 37.82
CA GLU A 21 3.21 -8.80 38.70
C GLU A 21 3.62 -7.41 38.14
N ASP A 22 3.12 -7.02 36.96
CA ASP A 22 3.47 -5.80 36.23
C ASP A 22 5.00 -5.59 36.06
N ILE A 23 5.70 -6.66 35.67
CA ILE A 23 7.16 -6.67 35.47
C ILE A 23 7.53 -7.06 34.03
N ARG A 24 8.73 -6.69 33.61
CA ARG A 24 9.21 -6.91 32.22
C ARG A 24 10.26 -8.00 32.08
N HIS A 25 10.81 -8.47 33.19
CA HIS A 25 11.92 -9.42 33.23
C HIS A 25 11.65 -10.46 34.32
N LEU A 26 12.03 -11.69 34.05
CA LEU A 26 12.06 -12.79 35.00
C LEU A 26 13.47 -13.39 35.01
N ALA A 27 13.98 -13.68 36.21
CA ALA A 27 15.20 -14.48 36.34
C ALA A 27 14.83 -15.96 36.16
N VAL A 28 15.55 -16.66 35.28
CA VAL A 28 15.34 -18.08 35.02
C VAL A 28 16.17 -18.86 36.03
N THR A 29 15.55 -19.81 36.75
CA THR A 29 16.22 -20.63 37.77
C THR A 29 16.23 -22.10 37.39
N ASP A 30 17.34 -22.79 37.66
CA ASP A 30 17.41 -24.25 37.56
C ASP A 30 16.71 -24.95 38.74
N ALA A 31 16.75 -26.29 38.75
CA ALA A 31 16.17 -27.12 39.81
C ALA A 31 16.78 -26.88 41.21
N ASN A 32 17.94 -26.23 41.32
CA ASN A 32 18.58 -25.88 42.59
C ASN A 32 18.34 -24.41 42.98
N GLU A 33 17.35 -23.76 42.36
CA GLU A 33 17.02 -22.33 42.54
C GLU A 33 18.14 -21.36 42.15
N LYS A 34 19.14 -21.83 41.40
CA LYS A 34 20.23 -20.97 40.94
C LYS A 34 19.79 -20.25 39.68
N VAL A 35 19.99 -18.92 39.65
CA VAL A 35 19.71 -18.11 38.46
C VAL A 35 20.68 -18.50 37.34
N THR A 36 20.13 -19.03 36.24
CA THR A 36 20.86 -19.45 35.04
C THR A 36 20.73 -18.46 33.89
N GLY A 37 19.74 -17.56 33.94
CA GLY A 37 19.53 -16.55 32.92
C GLY A 37 18.49 -15.51 33.30
N ILE A 38 18.21 -14.60 32.37
CA ILE A 38 17.13 -13.62 32.48
C ILE A 38 16.37 -13.66 31.17
N ILE A 39 15.04 -13.65 31.26
CA ILE A 39 14.16 -13.55 30.11
C ILE A 39 13.30 -12.30 30.23
N SER A 40 13.22 -11.51 29.16
CA SER A 40 12.33 -10.37 29.07
C SER A 40 11.07 -10.69 28.27
N ASN A 41 10.02 -9.89 28.45
CA ASN A 41 8.84 -9.98 27.58
C ASN A 41 9.21 -9.80 26.09
N ARG A 42 10.28 -9.05 25.78
CA ARG A 42 10.81 -8.91 24.41
C ARG A 42 11.43 -10.20 23.90
N ASP A 43 12.14 -10.94 24.76
CA ASP A 43 12.77 -12.22 24.39
C ASP A 43 11.71 -13.29 24.13
N LEU A 44 10.65 -13.33 24.95
CA LEU A 44 9.51 -14.23 24.74
C LEU A 44 8.79 -13.91 23.42
N LEU A 45 8.55 -12.63 23.13
CA LEU A 45 7.95 -12.19 21.86
C LEU A 45 8.86 -12.45 20.65
N ALA A 46 10.18 -12.36 20.83
CA ALA A 46 11.16 -12.63 19.79
C ALA A 46 11.29 -14.14 19.51
N ALA A 47 11.34 -14.97 20.55
CA ALA A 47 11.40 -16.43 20.45
C ALA A 47 10.16 -17.02 19.77
N GLN A 48 9.00 -16.38 19.91
CA GLN A 48 7.79 -16.78 19.20
C GLN A 48 7.86 -16.48 17.68
N GLY A 49 8.82 -15.69 17.18
CA GLY A 49 9.03 -15.44 15.75
C GLY A 49 7.88 -14.74 15.01
N GLN A 50 6.82 -14.36 15.74
CA GLN A 50 5.59 -13.78 15.22
C GLN A 50 5.48 -12.27 15.44
N SER A 51 6.49 -11.64 16.04
CA SER A 51 6.47 -10.20 16.28
C SER A 51 6.75 -9.39 15.00
N PRO A 52 5.83 -8.51 14.55
CA PRO A 52 6.06 -7.62 13.41
C PRO A 52 7.29 -6.72 13.58
N VAL A 53 7.56 -6.32 14.82
CA VAL A 53 8.71 -5.47 15.17
C VAL A 53 10.04 -6.19 14.94
N PHE A 54 10.07 -7.50 15.18
CA PHE A 54 11.29 -8.28 14.99
C PHE A 54 11.64 -8.41 13.51
N LEU A 55 10.66 -8.65 12.64
CA LEU A 55 10.92 -8.72 11.20
C LEU A 55 11.49 -7.40 10.67
N LEU A 56 10.93 -6.26 11.09
CA LEU A 56 11.44 -4.94 10.71
C LEU A 56 12.90 -4.75 11.14
N ARG A 57 13.27 -5.21 12.35
CA ARG A 57 14.66 -5.17 12.82
C ARG A 57 15.57 -6.08 12.01
N GLU A 58 15.14 -7.30 11.70
CA GLU A 58 15.93 -8.21 10.87
C GLU A 58 16.19 -7.64 9.48
N ILE A 59 15.17 -7.04 8.84
CA ILE A 59 15.32 -6.38 7.53
C ILE A 59 16.26 -5.17 7.66
N SER A 60 16.07 -4.34 8.69
CA SER A 60 16.92 -3.18 8.93
C SER A 60 18.38 -3.58 9.17
N ALA A 61 18.64 -4.73 9.79
CA ALA A 61 19.99 -5.24 10.06
C ALA A 61 20.61 -6.01 8.89
N ALA A 62 19.81 -6.46 7.91
CA ALA A 62 20.27 -7.31 6.80
C ALA A 62 21.47 -6.72 6.03
N GLY A 63 22.62 -7.40 6.00
CA GLY A 63 23.84 -6.90 5.36
C GLY A 63 23.91 -7.15 3.86
N SER A 64 23.02 -8.01 3.33
CA SER A 64 23.08 -8.49 1.95
C SER A 64 21.71 -8.60 1.31
N MET A 65 21.70 -8.68 -0.03
CA MET A 65 20.48 -8.90 -0.79
C MET A 65 19.80 -10.23 -0.43
N THR A 66 20.60 -11.28 -0.25
CA THR A 66 20.11 -12.60 0.18
C THR A 66 19.37 -12.52 1.52
N GLU A 67 19.95 -11.83 2.51
CA GLU A 67 19.29 -11.65 3.80
C GLU A 67 17.98 -10.85 3.67
N ILE A 68 17.95 -9.79 2.86
CA ILE A 68 16.71 -9.02 2.61
C ILE A 68 15.61 -9.93 2.06
N ILE A 69 15.92 -10.75 1.05
CA ILE A 69 14.97 -11.69 0.43
C ILE A 69 14.48 -12.72 1.45
N GLU A 70 15.39 -13.34 2.20
CA GLU A 70 15.04 -14.34 3.22
C GLU A 70 14.09 -13.76 4.28
N ARG A 71 14.32 -12.51 4.71
CA ARG A 71 13.44 -11.84 5.67
C ARG A 71 12.12 -11.44 5.03
N HIS A 72 12.12 -10.86 3.84
CA HIS A 72 10.91 -10.50 3.11
C HIS A 72 9.98 -11.72 2.91
N ASN A 73 10.54 -12.90 2.62
CA ASN A 73 9.78 -14.15 2.48
C ASN A 73 9.04 -14.60 3.76
N LYS A 74 9.36 -14.04 4.94
CA LYS A 74 8.61 -14.28 6.18
C LYS A 74 7.31 -13.48 6.27
N LEU A 75 7.17 -12.40 5.49
CA LEU A 75 6.05 -11.45 5.57
C LEU A 75 4.67 -12.12 5.45
N PRO A 76 4.40 -13.02 4.47
CA PRO A 76 3.08 -13.64 4.33
C PRO A 76 2.63 -14.38 5.60
N ARG A 77 3.55 -15.09 6.29
CA ARG A 77 3.25 -15.82 7.52
C ARG A 77 2.90 -14.88 8.67
N GLN A 78 3.58 -13.73 8.76
CA GLN A 78 3.27 -12.72 9.77
C GLN A 78 1.90 -12.07 9.51
N ILE A 79 1.60 -11.75 8.26
CA ILE A 79 0.26 -11.23 7.90
C ILE A 79 -0.83 -12.24 8.24
N ARG A 80 -0.64 -13.54 7.96
CA ARG A 80 -1.61 -14.58 8.34
C ARG A 80 -1.82 -14.66 9.86
N SER A 81 -0.74 -14.62 10.65
CA SER A 81 -0.86 -14.62 12.12
C SER A 81 -1.62 -13.39 12.62
N LEU A 82 -1.32 -12.20 12.09
CA LEU A 82 -2.04 -10.98 12.45
C LEU A 82 -3.53 -11.03 12.06
N ILE A 83 -3.87 -11.59 10.89
CA ILE A 83 -5.26 -11.81 10.48
C ILE A 83 -5.96 -12.75 11.47
N ALA A 84 -5.34 -13.88 11.83
CA ALA A 84 -5.89 -14.83 12.79
C ALA A 84 -6.07 -14.21 14.19
N GLY A 85 -5.19 -13.28 14.57
CA GLY A 85 -5.30 -12.47 15.78
C GLY A 85 -6.31 -11.31 15.72
N GLY A 86 -7.09 -11.18 14.63
CA GLY A 86 -8.12 -10.15 14.50
C GLY A 86 -7.57 -8.75 14.19
N ALA A 87 -6.35 -8.64 13.67
CA ALA A 87 -5.79 -7.36 13.28
C ALA A 87 -6.63 -6.72 12.15
N LYS A 88 -6.93 -5.43 12.33
CA LYS A 88 -7.67 -4.64 11.33
C LYS A 88 -6.86 -4.47 10.05
N ALA A 89 -7.54 -4.47 8.90
CA ALA A 89 -6.97 -4.28 7.58
C ALA A 89 -5.99 -3.08 7.48
N LYS A 90 -6.36 -1.92 8.07
CA LYS A 90 -5.49 -0.73 8.12
C LYS A 90 -4.15 -0.99 8.81
N ASN A 91 -4.13 -1.81 9.87
CA ASN A 91 -2.90 -2.15 10.58
C ASN A 91 -2.04 -3.12 9.76
N LEU A 92 -2.67 -4.05 9.03
CA LEU A 92 -1.99 -4.99 8.15
C LEU A 92 -1.28 -4.26 7.01
N THR A 93 -1.97 -3.37 6.28
CA THR A 93 -1.33 -2.61 5.19
C THR A 93 -0.29 -1.63 5.69
N ARG A 94 -0.49 -1.03 6.88
CA ARG A 94 0.54 -0.21 7.53
C ARG A 94 1.79 -1.03 7.81
N PHE A 95 1.65 -2.25 8.32
CA PHE A 95 2.79 -3.13 8.56
C PHE A 95 3.52 -3.53 7.27
N ILE A 96 2.77 -3.94 6.23
CA ILE A 96 3.34 -4.22 4.89
C ILE A 96 4.09 -3.00 4.36
N THR A 97 3.49 -1.82 4.46
CA THR A 97 4.11 -0.56 4.02
C THR A 97 5.42 -0.29 4.77
N THR A 98 5.45 -0.45 6.10
CA THR A 98 6.69 -0.25 6.87
C THR A 98 7.79 -1.23 6.45
N VAL A 99 7.43 -2.48 6.16
CA VAL A 99 8.38 -3.47 5.64
C VAL A 99 8.94 -3.02 4.29
N SER A 100 8.07 -2.64 3.35
CA SER A 100 8.49 -2.17 2.04
C SER A 100 9.32 -0.90 2.08
N GLU A 101 8.99 0.05 2.94
CA GLU A 101 9.78 1.28 3.13
C GLU A 101 11.16 0.98 3.73
N THR A 102 11.26 0.03 4.65
CA THR A 102 12.55 -0.39 5.22
C THR A 102 13.42 -1.04 4.16
N ILE A 103 12.84 -1.87 3.28
CA ILE A 103 13.56 -2.46 2.15
C ILE A 103 13.98 -1.38 1.15
N LEU A 104 13.05 -0.51 0.75
CA LEU A 104 13.29 0.58 -0.20
C LEU A 104 14.47 1.47 0.25
N ASP A 105 14.45 1.93 1.51
CA ASP A 105 15.52 2.78 2.06
C ASP A 105 16.91 2.12 1.92
N LYS A 106 17.01 0.82 2.22
CA LYS A 106 18.26 0.07 2.07
C LYS A 106 18.68 -0.09 0.62
N LEU A 107 17.75 -0.46 -0.26
CA LEU A 107 18.06 -0.67 -1.67
C LEU A 107 18.45 0.63 -2.37
N ILE A 108 17.82 1.75 -1.99
CA ILE A 108 18.19 3.07 -2.51
C ILE A 108 19.59 3.48 -2.01
N LYS A 109 19.92 3.29 -0.73
CA LYS A 109 21.28 3.54 -0.20
C LYS A 109 22.33 2.68 -0.92
N ASN A 110 22.07 1.39 -1.07
CA ASN A 110 22.93 0.48 -1.83
C ASN A 110 23.09 0.92 -3.30
N THR A 111 22.04 1.50 -3.88
CA THR A 111 22.10 2.06 -5.24
C THR A 111 22.99 3.29 -5.30
N ILE A 112 22.91 4.20 -4.32
CA ILE A 112 23.80 5.37 -4.23
C ILE A 112 25.26 4.91 -4.07
N ASP A 113 25.53 3.95 -3.20
CA ASP A 113 26.89 3.42 -2.98
C ASP A 113 27.45 2.78 -4.26
N SER A 114 26.61 2.15 -5.06
CA SER A 114 27.00 1.49 -6.31
C SER A 114 27.14 2.44 -7.51
N VAL A 115 26.29 3.46 -7.62
CA VAL A 115 26.19 4.35 -8.80
C VAL A 115 26.95 5.66 -8.58
N GLY A 116 27.29 6.00 -7.33
CA GLY A 116 27.89 7.27 -6.93
C GLY A 116 26.85 8.26 -6.41
N GLN A 117 27.34 9.36 -5.81
CA GLN A 117 26.46 10.39 -5.22
C GLN A 117 25.62 11.10 -6.29
N PRO A 118 24.36 11.46 -5.99
CA PRO A 118 23.50 12.17 -6.92
C PRO A 118 24.06 13.56 -7.24
N PRO A 119 24.09 13.97 -8.53
CA PRO A 119 24.68 15.25 -8.93
C PRO A 119 23.82 16.46 -8.50
N VAL A 120 22.54 16.23 -8.19
CA VAL A 120 21.60 17.21 -7.65
C VAL A 120 20.59 16.54 -6.72
N GLU A 121 19.89 17.33 -5.92
CA GLU A 121 18.79 16.85 -5.07
C GLU A 121 17.69 16.16 -5.89
N PHE A 122 17.12 15.11 -5.33
CA PHE A 122 16.08 14.31 -5.96
C PHE A 122 15.13 13.69 -4.95
N THR A 123 14.05 13.12 -5.46
CA THR A 123 13.12 12.26 -4.75
C THR A 123 12.85 11.02 -5.58
N PHE A 124 12.98 9.85 -4.96
CA PHE A 124 12.38 8.62 -5.44
C PHE A 124 10.92 8.61 -4.96
N MET A 125 10.01 8.92 -5.88
CA MET A 125 8.57 8.96 -5.64
C MET A 125 7.98 7.56 -5.73
N ILE A 126 6.98 7.33 -4.90
CA ILE A 126 6.19 6.10 -4.86
C ILE A 126 4.76 6.44 -5.24
N LEU A 127 4.15 5.61 -6.08
CA LEU A 127 2.88 5.87 -6.76
C LEU A 127 1.85 4.78 -6.46
N GLY A 128 0.60 4.98 -6.88
CA GLY A 128 -0.43 3.96 -6.84
C GLY A 128 -0.73 3.41 -5.44
N SER A 129 -0.94 2.10 -5.30
CA SER A 129 -1.27 1.51 -3.99
C SER A 129 -0.17 1.66 -2.95
N GLU A 130 1.10 1.66 -3.37
CA GLU A 130 2.21 1.93 -2.47
C GLU A 130 2.24 3.41 -2.05
N GLY A 131 1.87 4.30 -2.99
CA GLY A 131 1.69 5.73 -2.75
C GLY A 131 0.55 6.03 -1.78
N ARG A 132 -0.49 5.18 -1.74
CA ARG A 132 -1.59 5.24 -0.77
C ARG A 132 -1.30 4.52 0.56
N ARG A 133 -0.16 3.84 0.70
CA ARG A 133 0.13 2.94 1.86
C ARG A 133 -0.90 1.80 2.00
N GLU A 134 -1.33 1.27 0.86
CA GLU A 134 -2.34 0.21 0.72
C GLU A 134 -1.78 -1.00 -0.03
N GLN A 135 -0.46 -1.13 -0.07
CA GLN A 135 0.21 -2.27 -0.67
C GLN A 135 -0.20 -3.56 0.05
N THR A 136 -0.26 -4.65 -0.72
CA THR A 136 -0.61 -6.00 -0.25
C THR A 136 0.50 -6.98 -0.64
N LEU A 137 0.34 -8.28 -0.38
CA LEU A 137 1.35 -9.29 -0.70
C LEU A 137 1.54 -9.50 -2.21
N LYS A 138 0.49 -9.30 -3.02
CA LYS A 138 0.63 -9.17 -4.47
C LYS A 138 1.02 -7.73 -4.80
N THR A 139 2.30 -7.51 -5.11
CA THR A 139 2.80 -6.18 -5.43
C THR A 139 3.70 -6.16 -6.65
N ASP A 140 3.49 -5.15 -7.47
CA ASP A 140 4.44 -4.58 -8.40
C ASP A 140 5.10 -3.35 -7.77
N GLN A 141 6.11 -2.80 -8.43
CA GLN A 141 6.74 -1.53 -8.07
C GLN A 141 6.18 -0.40 -8.96
N ASP A 142 5.57 0.61 -8.35
CA ASP A 142 5.09 1.81 -9.04
C ASP A 142 5.87 3.02 -8.51
N ASN A 143 6.88 3.44 -9.25
CA ASN A 143 7.82 4.46 -8.79
C ASN A 143 8.29 5.40 -9.90
N ALA A 144 8.87 6.52 -9.49
CA ALA A 144 9.33 7.58 -10.38
C ALA A 144 10.47 8.36 -9.72
N ILE A 145 11.24 9.09 -10.53
CA ILE A 145 12.25 10.04 -10.04
C ILE A 145 11.87 11.45 -10.46
N ILE A 146 11.91 12.33 -9.47
CA ILE A 146 11.90 13.78 -9.67
C ILE A 146 13.21 14.35 -9.16
N TYR A 147 13.84 15.23 -9.95
CA TYR A 147 15.09 15.88 -9.56
C TYR A 147 15.06 17.38 -9.82
N LYS A 148 16.01 18.10 -9.21
CA LYS A 148 16.18 19.53 -9.39
C LYS A 148 16.44 19.89 -10.86
N ASP A 149 15.80 20.94 -11.34
CA ASP A 149 16.12 21.52 -12.64
C ASP A 149 17.59 21.99 -12.67
N VAL A 150 18.27 21.74 -13.80
CA VAL A 150 19.68 22.09 -14.01
C VAL A 150 19.85 22.91 -15.29
N PRO A 151 20.95 23.66 -15.44
CA PRO A 151 21.24 24.35 -16.69
C PRO A 151 21.31 23.36 -17.87
N LYS A 152 20.85 23.78 -19.06
CA LYS A 152 20.78 22.95 -20.27
C LYS A 152 22.05 22.17 -20.60
N LYS A 153 23.23 22.76 -20.34
CA LYS A 153 24.53 22.11 -20.54
C LYS A 153 24.76 20.86 -19.67
N ASN A 154 24.08 20.74 -18.54
CA ASN A 154 24.21 19.63 -17.58
C ASN A 154 23.03 18.62 -17.69
N GLU A 155 21.96 18.94 -18.44
CA GLU A 155 20.74 18.12 -18.50
C GLU A 155 21.00 16.67 -18.91
N SER A 156 21.84 16.47 -19.95
CA SER A 156 22.14 15.13 -20.48
C SER A 156 22.85 14.26 -19.45
N GLU A 157 23.88 14.80 -18.78
CA GLU A 157 24.66 14.10 -17.76
C GLU A 157 23.81 13.74 -16.54
N VAL A 158 23.06 14.72 -16.01
CA VAL A 158 22.20 14.53 -14.83
C VAL A 158 21.09 13.52 -15.13
N LYS A 159 20.47 13.60 -16.31
CA LYS A 159 19.45 12.64 -16.73
C LYS A 159 20.04 11.23 -16.88
N GLN A 160 21.22 11.10 -17.48
CA GLN A 160 21.87 9.81 -17.63
C GLN A 160 22.21 9.17 -16.29
N TYR A 161 22.67 9.98 -15.32
CA TYR A 161 22.88 9.52 -13.95
C TYR A 161 21.59 8.95 -13.35
N PHE A 162 20.48 9.71 -13.37
CA PHE A 162 19.23 9.25 -12.74
C PHE A 162 18.57 8.10 -13.48
N LEU A 163 18.79 7.93 -14.78
CA LEU A 163 18.37 6.74 -15.52
C LEU A 163 19.15 5.49 -15.10
N ASN A 164 20.46 5.62 -14.91
CA ASN A 164 21.28 4.52 -14.40
C ASN A 164 20.89 4.15 -12.96
N PHE A 165 20.73 5.16 -12.12
CA PHE A 165 20.22 5.02 -10.76
C PHE A 165 18.85 4.33 -10.75
N GLY A 166 17.88 4.82 -11.55
CA GLY A 166 16.53 4.27 -11.64
C GLY A 166 16.54 2.82 -12.10
N LYS A 167 17.37 2.47 -13.09
CA LYS A 167 17.55 1.08 -13.54
C LYS A 167 18.08 0.20 -12.41
N LYS A 168 19.14 0.61 -11.73
CA LYS A 168 19.74 -0.18 -10.63
C LYS A 168 18.76 -0.36 -9.47
N ALA A 169 18.09 0.70 -9.05
CA ALA A 169 17.08 0.66 -7.98
C ALA A 169 15.91 -0.28 -8.33
N CYS A 170 15.36 -0.16 -9.54
CA CYS A 170 14.23 -1.01 -9.97
C CYS A 170 14.64 -2.48 -10.06
N THR A 171 15.85 -2.79 -10.53
CA THR A 171 16.38 -4.17 -10.56
C THR A 171 16.54 -4.74 -9.16
N LEU A 172 17.10 -3.98 -8.21
CA LEU A 172 17.22 -4.43 -6.82
C LEU A 172 15.86 -4.65 -6.15
N LEU A 173 14.87 -3.80 -6.45
CA LEU A 173 13.49 -3.99 -5.98
C LEU A 173 12.87 -5.28 -6.53
N ASP A 174 13.07 -5.58 -7.82
CA ASP A 174 12.61 -6.82 -8.45
C ASP A 174 13.26 -8.05 -7.81
N GLU A 175 14.57 -8.01 -7.58
CA GLU A 175 15.31 -9.06 -6.85
C GLU A 175 14.78 -9.25 -5.42
N ALA A 176 14.31 -8.19 -4.75
CA ALA A 176 13.73 -8.27 -3.41
C ALA A 176 12.31 -8.88 -3.38
N GLY A 177 11.69 -9.07 -4.55
CA GLY A 177 10.33 -9.59 -4.69
C GLY A 177 9.28 -8.54 -5.05
N TYR A 178 9.68 -7.33 -5.43
CA TYR A 178 8.79 -6.28 -5.95
C TYR A 178 8.82 -6.27 -7.48
N ALA A 179 7.97 -7.11 -8.09
CA ALA A 179 7.97 -7.35 -9.53
C ALA A 179 7.88 -6.06 -10.37
N PHE A 180 8.58 -6.01 -11.50
CA PHE A 180 8.42 -4.91 -12.46
C PHE A 180 6.95 -4.62 -12.80
N CYS A 181 6.60 -3.33 -12.83
CA CYS A 181 5.25 -2.89 -13.19
C CYS A 181 4.98 -3.15 -14.68
N LYS A 182 3.88 -3.87 -14.96
CA LYS A 182 3.44 -4.17 -16.33
C LYS A 182 3.05 -2.93 -17.13
N GLY A 183 2.65 -1.85 -16.45
CA GLY A 183 2.36 -0.54 -17.04
C GLY A 183 3.59 0.30 -17.34
N ASN A 184 4.80 -0.20 -17.01
CA ASN A 184 6.06 0.51 -17.17
C ASN A 184 6.10 1.87 -16.44
N VAL A 185 5.44 1.95 -15.27
CA VAL A 185 5.44 3.11 -14.36
C VAL A 185 6.55 2.93 -13.34
N MET A 186 7.79 3.12 -13.79
CA MET A 186 8.99 2.90 -13.00
C MET A 186 10.04 4.00 -13.25
N ALA A 187 10.86 4.27 -12.26
CA ALA A 187 11.98 5.23 -12.27
C ALA A 187 13.02 4.93 -13.36
N MET A 188 13.13 3.68 -13.81
CA MET A 188 13.98 3.29 -14.94
C MET A 188 13.45 3.76 -16.30
N ASN A 189 12.18 4.17 -16.39
CA ASN A 189 11.58 4.68 -17.61
C ASN A 189 11.92 6.16 -17.78
N PRO A 190 12.52 6.60 -18.90
CA PRO A 190 12.81 8.01 -19.15
C PRO A 190 11.62 8.95 -19.06
N LYS A 191 10.39 8.46 -19.26
CA LYS A 191 9.19 9.28 -19.07
C LYS A 191 8.95 9.63 -17.59
N TRP A 192 9.36 8.78 -16.67
CA TRP A 192 9.12 8.92 -15.22
C TRP A 192 10.40 9.26 -14.44
N CYS A 193 11.46 9.62 -15.15
CA CYS A 193 12.72 10.11 -14.60
C CYS A 193 12.99 11.51 -15.18
N GLN A 194 12.46 12.52 -14.51
CA GLN A 194 12.30 13.86 -15.07
C GLN A 194 12.57 14.96 -14.02
N PRO A 195 13.00 16.16 -14.43
CA PRO A 195 13.14 17.27 -13.51
C PRO A 195 11.77 17.82 -13.06
N LEU A 196 11.75 18.58 -11.97
CA LEU A 196 10.54 19.17 -11.40
C LEU A 196 9.71 19.96 -12.41
N SER A 197 10.34 20.78 -13.26
CA SER A 197 9.62 21.54 -14.29
C SER A 197 8.86 20.67 -15.28
N THR A 198 9.41 19.51 -15.67
CA THR A 198 8.73 18.56 -16.57
C THR A 198 7.57 17.87 -15.88
N TRP A 199 7.73 17.46 -14.62
CA TRP A 199 6.62 16.90 -13.85
C TRP A 199 5.46 17.87 -13.70
N LYS A 200 5.73 19.15 -13.41
CA LYS A 200 4.68 20.19 -13.39
C LYS A 200 3.94 20.29 -14.73
N LYS A 201 4.65 20.21 -15.85
CA LYS A 201 4.04 20.17 -17.20
C LYS A 201 3.17 18.93 -17.40
N TYR A 202 3.57 17.75 -16.90
CA TYR A 202 2.72 16.55 -16.97
C TYR A 202 1.39 16.75 -16.23
N TYR A 203 1.43 17.24 -14.99
CA TYR A 203 0.20 17.51 -14.25
C TYR A 203 -0.68 18.57 -14.91
N SER A 204 -0.08 19.66 -15.42
CA SER A 204 -0.83 20.63 -16.20
C SER A 204 -1.44 19.97 -17.44
N GLY A 205 -0.69 19.15 -18.18
CA GLY A 205 -1.19 18.43 -19.35
C GLY A 205 -2.36 17.49 -19.01
N TRP A 206 -2.24 16.68 -17.95
CA TRP A 206 -3.30 15.79 -17.50
C TRP A 206 -4.53 16.56 -17.05
N ILE A 207 -4.36 17.64 -16.29
CA ILE A 207 -5.49 18.43 -15.79
C ILE A 207 -6.23 19.12 -16.95
N HIS A 208 -5.52 19.59 -17.98
CA HIS A 208 -6.11 20.28 -19.13
C HIS A 208 -6.39 19.33 -20.31
N ALA A 209 -6.27 18.02 -20.12
CA ALA A 209 -6.49 17.04 -21.17
C ALA A 209 -7.96 17.05 -21.62
N ALA A 210 -8.18 17.05 -22.92
CA ALA A 210 -9.51 17.11 -23.51
C ALA A 210 -10.26 15.76 -23.50
N GLU A 211 -9.56 14.64 -23.31
CA GLU A 211 -10.14 13.29 -23.46
C GLU A 211 -9.89 12.39 -22.24
N PRO A 212 -10.85 11.51 -21.88
CA PRO A 212 -10.74 10.60 -20.73
C PRO A 212 -9.61 9.57 -20.82
N GLU A 213 -9.31 9.03 -22.01
CA GLU A 213 -8.33 7.95 -22.19
C GLU A 213 -6.92 8.39 -21.77
N ASP A 214 -6.60 9.67 -21.97
CA ASP A 214 -5.33 10.28 -21.54
C ASP A 214 -5.21 10.34 -20.01
N LEU A 215 -6.34 10.43 -19.31
CA LEU A 215 -6.43 10.50 -17.85
C LEU A 215 -6.48 9.12 -17.17
N LEU A 216 -6.98 8.08 -17.85
CA LEU A 216 -7.11 6.74 -17.26
C LEU A 216 -5.74 6.22 -16.77
N LYS A 217 -4.73 6.36 -17.64
CA LYS A 217 -3.34 6.00 -17.33
C LYS A 217 -2.68 6.96 -16.36
N ALA A 218 -3.21 8.19 -16.23
CA ALA A 218 -2.68 9.20 -15.35
C ALA A 218 -3.19 9.07 -13.90
N SER A 219 -4.32 8.37 -13.68
CA SER A 219 -4.96 8.21 -12.36
C SER A 219 -4.00 7.77 -11.24
N ILE A 220 -3.05 6.89 -11.56
CA ILE A 220 -2.02 6.39 -10.65
C ILE A 220 -1.12 7.51 -10.10
N PHE A 221 -0.86 8.54 -10.91
CA PHE A 221 0.01 9.65 -10.52
C PHE A 221 -0.66 10.60 -9.53
N PHE A 222 -1.97 10.53 -9.32
CA PHE A 222 -2.64 11.33 -8.28
C PHE A 222 -2.57 10.68 -6.88
N ASP A 223 -1.91 9.52 -6.77
CA ASP A 223 -1.62 8.84 -5.52
C ASP A 223 -0.10 8.73 -5.34
N PHE A 224 0.56 9.87 -5.17
CA PHE A 224 2.02 9.94 -5.08
C PHE A 224 2.48 10.45 -3.73
N ARG A 225 3.67 10.01 -3.31
CA ARG A 225 4.34 10.49 -2.11
C ARG A 225 5.86 10.31 -2.24
N THR A 226 6.60 10.88 -1.31
CA THR A 226 8.03 10.55 -1.17
C THR A 226 8.20 9.12 -0.66
N GLY A 227 9.05 8.36 -1.34
CA GLY A 227 9.65 7.13 -0.83
C GLY A 227 11.02 7.38 -0.23
N PHE A 228 11.89 8.10 -0.93
CA PHE A 228 13.24 8.46 -0.50
C PHE A 228 13.67 9.82 -1.07
N GLY A 229 14.51 10.57 -0.35
CA GLY A 229 15.09 11.84 -0.82
C GLY A 229 14.38 13.08 -0.29
N ASN A 230 14.46 14.20 -1.01
CA ASN A 230 13.98 15.50 -0.53
C ASN A 230 12.44 15.62 -0.69
N ASN A 231 11.70 15.76 0.40
CA ASN A 231 10.23 15.87 0.37
C ASN A 231 9.71 17.12 -0.37
N GLN A 232 10.50 18.19 -0.46
CA GLN A 232 10.07 19.47 -1.03
C GLN A 232 9.65 19.37 -2.50
N PHE A 233 10.18 18.40 -3.25
CA PHE A 233 9.76 18.17 -4.63
C PHE A 233 8.31 17.67 -4.73
N VAL A 234 7.94 16.72 -3.86
CA VAL A 234 6.58 16.19 -3.77
C VAL A 234 5.64 17.29 -3.27
N ASP A 235 6.03 18.05 -2.24
CA ASP A 235 5.24 19.19 -1.76
C ASP A 235 5.00 20.23 -2.87
N SER A 236 6.05 20.58 -3.63
CA SER A 236 5.91 21.52 -4.75
C SER A 236 5.04 20.99 -5.88
N LEU A 237 5.04 19.67 -6.12
CA LEU A 237 4.12 19.04 -7.07
C LEU A 237 2.68 19.06 -6.58
N HIS A 238 2.41 18.77 -5.30
CA HIS A 238 1.07 18.87 -4.74
C HIS A 238 0.54 20.31 -4.84
N GLN A 239 1.36 21.31 -4.49
CA GLN A 239 0.99 22.71 -4.64
C GLN A 239 0.63 23.07 -6.10
N HIS A 240 1.46 22.63 -7.06
CA HIS A 240 1.20 22.84 -8.49
C HIS A 240 -0.07 22.14 -8.97
N LEU A 241 -0.30 20.90 -8.51
CA LEU A 241 -1.51 20.12 -8.79
C LEU A 241 -2.76 20.87 -8.33
N PHE A 242 -2.84 21.29 -7.06
CA PHE A 242 -4.03 21.96 -6.52
C PHE A 242 -4.24 23.37 -7.09
N ALA A 243 -3.15 24.08 -7.44
CA ALA A 243 -3.24 25.34 -8.16
C ALA A 243 -3.87 25.10 -9.55
N SER A 244 -3.41 24.07 -10.27
CA SER A 244 -3.90 23.73 -11.61
C SER A 244 -5.35 23.24 -11.62
N LEU A 245 -5.81 22.58 -10.54
CA LEU A 245 -7.22 22.14 -10.41
C LEU A 245 -8.22 23.30 -10.21
N SER A 246 -7.74 24.44 -9.71
CA SER A 246 -8.57 25.62 -9.38
C SER A 246 -8.94 26.38 -10.66
N GLY A 247 -9.73 25.77 -11.54
CA GLY A 247 -10.12 26.39 -12.82
C GLY A 247 -10.60 25.42 -13.89
N TRP A 248 -10.54 24.11 -13.65
CA TRP A 248 -10.84 23.10 -14.68
C TRP A 248 -11.89 22.07 -14.22
N PRO A 249 -13.19 22.41 -14.21
CA PRO A 249 -14.25 21.48 -13.83
C PRO A 249 -14.30 20.22 -14.70
N GLY A 250 -13.94 20.31 -15.98
CA GLY A 250 -13.91 19.19 -16.93
C GLY A 250 -13.00 18.04 -16.49
N PHE A 251 -11.94 18.33 -15.72
CA PHE A 251 -11.04 17.32 -15.17
C PHE A 251 -11.79 16.31 -14.30
N PHE A 252 -12.67 16.80 -13.42
CA PHE A 252 -13.43 15.93 -12.52
C PHE A 252 -14.47 15.09 -13.26
N ARG A 253 -15.02 15.61 -14.36
CA ARG A 253 -15.89 14.85 -15.26
C ARG A 253 -15.13 13.68 -15.87
N HIS A 254 -14.00 13.93 -16.53
CA HIS A 254 -13.21 12.88 -17.17
C HIS A 254 -12.62 11.87 -16.17
N LEU A 255 -12.19 12.34 -14.99
CA LEU A 255 -11.73 11.44 -13.94
C LEU A 255 -12.88 10.55 -13.40
N THR A 256 -14.10 11.09 -13.35
CA THR A 256 -15.31 10.32 -13.00
C THR A 256 -15.67 9.31 -14.09
N GLU A 257 -15.58 9.68 -15.37
CA GLU A 257 -15.78 8.76 -16.50
C GLU A 257 -14.82 7.56 -16.42
N ASN A 258 -13.55 7.80 -16.10
CA ASN A 258 -12.56 6.74 -15.87
C ASN A 258 -12.87 5.87 -14.65
N ALA A 259 -13.40 6.45 -13.57
CA ALA A 259 -13.80 5.71 -12.37
C ALA A 259 -14.99 4.74 -12.62
N MET A 260 -15.70 4.89 -13.74
CA MET A 260 -16.77 3.97 -14.15
C MET A 260 -16.24 2.71 -14.86
N TYR A 261 -14.95 2.65 -15.20
CA TYR A 261 -14.35 1.48 -15.84
C TYR A 261 -14.45 0.22 -14.96
N PHE A 262 -14.23 0.37 -13.66
CA PHE A 262 -14.41 -0.71 -12.70
C PHE A 262 -15.84 -0.69 -12.15
N THR A 263 -16.54 -1.81 -12.27
CA THR A 263 -17.88 -1.99 -11.71
C THR A 263 -17.89 -3.07 -10.63
N PRO A 264 -18.73 -2.94 -9.59
CA PRO A 264 -18.93 -4.01 -8.62
C PRO A 264 -19.33 -5.33 -9.31
N PRO A 265 -18.83 -6.49 -8.86
CA PRO A 265 -19.13 -7.78 -9.49
C PRO A 265 -20.49 -8.30 -9.02
N LEU A 266 -21.55 -7.53 -9.29
CA LEU A 266 -22.93 -7.84 -8.94
C LEU A 266 -23.81 -7.70 -10.19
N GLY A 267 -24.53 -8.77 -10.53
CA GLY A 267 -25.45 -8.80 -11.66
C GLY A 267 -26.83 -8.29 -11.29
N PHE A 268 -27.68 -8.09 -12.28
CA PHE A 268 -29.05 -7.58 -12.14
C PHE A 268 -29.88 -8.31 -11.07
N PHE A 269 -29.78 -9.64 -11.01
CA PHE A 269 -30.48 -10.48 -10.01
C PHE A 269 -29.74 -10.59 -8.67
N ARG A 270 -28.82 -9.67 -8.35
CA ARG A 270 -27.94 -9.69 -7.16
C ARG A 270 -27.14 -10.98 -7.00
N ASN A 271 -26.78 -11.61 -8.12
CA ASN A 271 -25.84 -12.71 -8.17
C ASN A 271 -24.44 -12.18 -8.43
N PHE A 272 -23.42 -12.85 -7.90
CA PHE A 272 -22.03 -12.46 -8.16
C PHE A 272 -21.72 -12.62 -9.65
N VAL A 273 -21.09 -11.60 -10.24
CA VAL A 273 -20.47 -11.69 -11.56
C VAL A 273 -19.07 -12.25 -11.37
N VAL A 274 -18.81 -13.41 -11.98
CA VAL A 274 -17.55 -14.13 -11.86
C VAL A 274 -17.03 -14.52 -13.24
N GLU A 275 -15.74 -14.79 -13.33
CA GLU A 275 -15.11 -15.26 -14.56
C GLU A 275 -15.75 -16.58 -15.02
N SER A 276 -16.16 -16.62 -16.29
CA SER A 276 -16.87 -17.77 -16.85
C SER A 276 -15.94 -18.91 -17.29
N LYS A 277 -14.68 -18.60 -17.60
CA LYS A 277 -13.68 -19.53 -18.15
C LYS A 277 -12.27 -19.17 -17.65
N GLY A 278 -11.31 -20.07 -17.91
CA GLY A 278 -9.89 -19.87 -17.59
C GLY A 278 -9.51 -20.21 -16.15
N LYS A 279 -8.27 -19.88 -15.77
CA LYS A 279 -7.66 -20.20 -14.46
C LYS A 279 -8.48 -19.69 -13.27
N HIS A 280 -9.22 -18.60 -13.45
CA HIS A 280 -9.97 -17.92 -12.40
C HIS A 280 -11.49 -18.15 -12.48
N ARG A 281 -11.93 -19.20 -13.19
CA ARG A 281 -13.35 -19.57 -13.30
C ARG A 281 -14.03 -19.62 -11.92
N ASP A 282 -15.26 -19.11 -11.88
CA ASP A 282 -16.11 -19.00 -10.68
C ASP A 282 -15.57 -18.05 -9.59
N ALA A 283 -14.59 -17.19 -9.92
CA ALA A 283 -14.06 -16.15 -9.04
C ALA A 283 -14.22 -14.75 -9.63
N PHE A 284 -14.21 -13.72 -8.78
CA PHE A 284 -14.12 -12.33 -9.19
C PHE A 284 -12.82 -11.70 -8.66
N ASP A 285 -12.28 -10.69 -9.34
CA ASP A 285 -11.12 -9.94 -8.87
C ASP A 285 -11.53 -8.90 -7.81
N ILE A 286 -11.13 -9.14 -6.55
CA ILE A 286 -11.43 -8.22 -5.46
C ILE A 286 -10.70 -6.89 -5.57
N LYS A 287 -9.52 -6.83 -6.24
CA LYS A 287 -8.82 -5.56 -6.46
C LYS A 287 -9.68 -4.65 -7.32
N SER A 288 -10.21 -5.17 -8.42
CA SER A 288 -11.13 -4.45 -9.31
C SER A 288 -12.40 -4.03 -8.57
N ALA A 289 -12.97 -4.88 -7.71
CA ALA A 289 -14.15 -4.53 -6.90
C ALA A 289 -13.90 -3.41 -5.87
N MET A 290 -12.65 -3.21 -5.43
CA MET A 290 -12.26 -2.14 -4.49
C MET A 290 -12.01 -0.79 -5.18
N MET A 291 -11.61 -0.80 -6.46
CA MET A 291 -11.23 0.42 -7.19
C MET A 291 -12.28 1.53 -7.16
N PRO A 292 -13.60 1.26 -7.29
CA PRO A 292 -14.60 2.31 -7.20
C PRO A 292 -14.56 3.13 -5.90
N ILE A 293 -14.25 2.50 -4.76
CA ILE A 293 -14.12 3.22 -3.47
C ILE A 293 -12.86 4.08 -3.46
N VAL A 294 -11.76 3.56 -3.99
CA VAL A 294 -10.50 4.30 -4.13
C VAL A 294 -10.70 5.54 -5.00
N ASP A 295 -11.34 5.37 -6.16
CA ASP A 295 -11.57 6.44 -7.12
C ASP A 295 -12.55 7.49 -6.56
N PHE A 296 -13.63 7.05 -5.91
CA PHE A 296 -14.54 7.94 -5.18
C PHE A 296 -13.77 8.79 -4.16
N ALA A 297 -13.00 8.16 -3.26
CA ALA A 297 -12.23 8.88 -2.26
C ALA A 297 -11.21 9.84 -2.88
N ARG A 298 -10.52 9.43 -3.96
CA ARG A 298 -9.55 10.26 -4.68
C ARG A 298 -10.20 11.48 -5.31
N ILE A 299 -11.29 11.31 -6.06
CA ILE A 299 -11.96 12.39 -6.78
C ILE A 299 -12.47 13.45 -5.80
N TYR A 300 -13.16 13.03 -4.73
CA TYR A 300 -13.62 13.96 -3.71
C TYR A 300 -12.45 14.62 -2.96
N ALA A 301 -11.38 13.88 -2.65
CA ALA A 301 -10.19 14.45 -2.01
C ALA A 301 -9.55 15.55 -2.86
N LEU A 302 -9.35 15.28 -4.16
CA LEU A 302 -8.81 16.26 -5.11
C LEU A 302 -9.72 17.50 -5.22
N LYS A 303 -11.04 17.30 -5.33
CA LYS A 303 -12.02 18.40 -5.38
C LYS A 303 -11.97 19.29 -4.14
N ASN A 304 -11.67 18.70 -2.98
CA ASN A 304 -11.67 19.38 -1.68
C ASN A 304 -10.26 19.73 -1.17
N LYS A 305 -9.26 19.71 -2.06
CA LYS A 305 -7.86 20.08 -1.78
C LYS A 305 -7.30 19.31 -0.57
N ILE A 306 -7.49 18.00 -0.58
CA ILE A 306 -6.92 17.07 0.40
C ILE A 306 -5.69 16.41 -0.21
N GLU A 307 -4.52 16.67 0.38
CA GLU A 307 -3.22 16.12 -0.05
C GLU A 307 -3.05 14.63 0.27
N GLU A 308 -3.75 14.14 1.30
CA GLU A 308 -3.68 12.74 1.72
C GLU A 308 -4.00 11.77 0.57
N THR A 309 -3.27 10.66 0.51
CA THR A 309 -3.39 9.65 -0.55
C THR A 309 -4.12 8.38 -0.09
N ASN A 310 -4.00 8.00 1.18
CA ASN A 310 -4.64 6.80 1.72
C ASN A 310 -6.17 6.92 1.64
N THR A 311 -6.84 5.91 1.09
CA THR A 311 -8.29 5.89 0.84
C THR A 311 -9.08 6.08 2.12
N LEU A 312 -8.78 5.32 3.18
CA LEU A 312 -9.49 5.44 4.46
C LEU A 312 -9.28 6.81 5.10
N GLU A 313 -8.10 7.38 4.95
CA GLU A 313 -7.77 8.69 5.51
C GLU A 313 -8.37 9.85 4.71
N ARG A 314 -8.43 9.74 3.37
CA ARG A 314 -9.22 10.63 2.51
C ARG A 314 -10.69 10.64 2.93
N LEU A 315 -11.29 9.46 3.10
CA LEU A 315 -12.68 9.33 3.56
C LEU A 315 -12.89 10.01 4.93
N ARG A 316 -11.96 9.80 5.87
CA ARG A 316 -12.00 10.45 7.19
C ARG A 316 -11.92 11.97 7.08
N GLN A 317 -11.00 12.51 6.27
CA GLN A 317 -10.85 13.95 6.08
C GLN A 317 -12.06 14.57 5.37
N LEU A 318 -12.65 13.86 4.40
CA LEU A 318 -13.89 14.28 3.73
C LEU A 318 -15.07 14.37 4.70
N ASN A 319 -15.17 13.42 5.65
CA ASN A 319 -16.16 13.48 6.71
C ASN A 319 -15.92 14.66 7.67
N LEU A 320 -14.67 14.88 8.10
CA LEU A 320 -14.32 16.03 8.95
C LEU A 320 -14.63 17.37 8.29
N LYS A 321 -14.43 17.47 6.96
CA LYS A 321 -14.82 18.64 6.16
C LYS A 321 -16.31 18.70 5.84
N LYS A 322 -17.13 17.76 6.35
CA LYS A 322 -18.58 17.63 6.11
C LYS A 322 -18.97 17.46 4.64
N VAL A 323 -18.04 17.00 3.81
CA VAL A 323 -18.30 16.65 2.40
C VAL A 323 -19.05 15.32 2.32
N LEU A 324 -18.72 14.39 3.22
CA LEU A 324 -19.48 13.16 3.44
C LEU A 324 -20.22 13.28 4.77
N SER A 325 -21.48 12.84 4.78
CA SER A 325 -22.19 12.55 6.02
C SER A 325 -21.47 11.46 6.82
N ARG A 326 -21.79 11.38 8.11
CA ARG A 326 -21.23 10.33 8.98
C ARG A 326 -21.62 8.93 8.49
N GLU A 327 -22.84 8.76 8.01
CA GLU A 327 -23.33 7.49 7.50
C GLU A 327 -22.57 7.05 6.24
N GLU A 328 -22.41 7.95 5.24
CA GLU A 328 -21.65 7.64 4.02
C GLU A 328 -20.19 7.28 4.33
N TYR A 329 -19.56 8.01 5.26
CA TYR A 329 -18.21 7.71 5.72
C TYR A 329 -18.11 6.31 6.35
N GLU A 330 -19.00 5.99 7.30
CA GLU A 330 -19.00 4.70 7.98
C GLU A 330 -19.31 3.54 7.01
N GLU A 331 -20.20 3.73 6.03
CA GLU A 331 -20.48 2.73 4.99
C GLU A 331 -19.25 2.47 4.11
N LEU A 332 -18.60 3.53 3.59
CA LEU A 332 -17.41 3.42 2.75
C LEU A 332 -16.20 2.83 3.48
N GLU A 333 -15.97 3.27 4.72
CA GLU A 333 -14.89 2.75 5.57
C GLU A 333 -15.06 1.25 5.81
N ARG A 334 -16.24 0.81 6.24
CA ARG A 334 -16.51 -0.60 6.53
C ARG A 334 -16.43 -1.45 5.26
N ALA A 335 -16.98 -0.96 4.15
CA ALA A 335 -16.91 -1.64 2.86
C ALA A 335 -15.46 -1.86 2.41
N TYR A 336 -14.65 -0.80 2.41
CA TYR A 336 -13.26 -0.88 1.99
C TYR A 336 -12.42 -1.77 2.93
N SER A 337 -12.57 -1.59 4.24
CA SER A 337 -11.89 -2.38 5.26
C SER A 337 -12.21 -3.89 5.13
N PHE A 338 -13.46 -4.24 4.87
CA PHE A 338 -13.87 -5.64 4.68
C PHE A 338 -13.29 -6.24 3.39
N LEU A 339 -13.37 -5.53 2.26
CA LEU A 339 -12.80 -6.00 1.00
C LEU A 339 -11.28 -6.17 1.09
N LEU A 340 -10.59 -5.24 1.76
CA LEU A 340 -9.15 -5.32 1.97
C LEU A 340 -8.78 -6.52 2.86
N GLN A 341 -9.59 -6.81 3.90
CA GLN A 341 -9.39 -7.99 4.76
C GLN A 341 -9.52 -9.29 3.95
N LEU A 342 -10.57 -9.42 3.14
CA LEU A 342 -10.76 -10.59 2.27
C LEU A 342 -9.62 -10.75 1.26
N ARG A 343 -9.15 -9.63 0.69
CA ARG A 343 -8.02 -9.63 -0.24
C ARG A 343 -6.74 -10.15 0.41
N LEU A 344 -6.41 -9.65 1.60
CA LEU A 344 -5.22 -10.09 2.33
C LEU A 344 -5.34 -11.55 2.77
N ALA A 345 -6.52 -11.98 3.23
CA ALA A 345 -6.79 -13.37 3.56
C ALA A 345 -6.54 -14.28 2.36
N ARG A 346 -7.13 -13.96 1.20
CA ARG A 346 -6.91 -14.71 -0.06
C ARG A 346 -5.44 -14.82 -0.41
N GLN A 347 -4.71 -13.71 -0.39
CA GLN A 347 -3.29 -13.70 -0.73
C GLN A 347 -2.46 -14.56 0.23
N THR A 348 -2.75 -14.50 1.54
CA THR A 348 -2.07 -15.36 2.52
C THR A 348 -2.37 -16.84 2.29
N THR A 349 -3.62 -17.19 2.00
CA THR A 349 -4.02 -18.57 1.66
C THR A 349 -3.31 -19.06 0.40
N SER A 350 -3.26 -18.25 -0.67
CA SER A 350 -2.55 -18.62 -1.90
C SER A 350 -1.07 -18.92 -1.65
N VAL A 351 -0.39 -18.07 -0.88
CA VAL A 351 1.05 -18.26 -0.61
C VAL A 351 1.31 -19.43 0.34
N ILE A 352 0.53 -19.56 1.40
CA ILE A 352 0.84 -20.48 2.51
C ILE A 352 0.22 -21.86 2.29
N ASP A 353 -1.05 -21.91 1.88
CA ASP A 353 -1.81 -23.15 1.79
C ASP A 353 -1.74 -23.73 0.36
N GLU A 354 -1.84 -22.88 -0.66
CA GLU A 354 -1.80 -23.31 -2.08
C GLU A 354 -0.38 -23.35 -2.67
N LYS A 355 0.62 -22.82 -1.94
CA LYS A 355 2.02 -22.67 -2.41
C LYS A 355 2.13 -22.01 -3.79
N ALA A 356 1.29 -21.00 -4.02
CA ALA A 356 1.19 -20.26 -5.27
C ALA A 356 1.45 -18.77 -5.05
N GLU A 357 1.73 -18.06 -6.15
CA GLU A 357 1.83 -16.60 -6.12
C GLU A 357 0.54 -15.96 -5.59
N PRO A 358 0.63 -14.86 -4.81
CA PRO A 358 -0.55 -14.20 -4.28
C PRO A 358 -1.42 -13.65 -5.43
N ASP A 359 -2.73 -13.92 -5.35
CA ASP A 359 -3.71 -13.43 -6.31
C ASP A 359 -4.83 -12.61 -5.65
N ASN A 360 -5.75 -12.08 -6.45
CA ASN A 360 -6.87 -11.27 -5.96
C ASN A 360 -8.23 -11.94 -6.24
N TYR A 361 -8.26 -13.22 -6.62
CA TYR A 361 -9.46 -13.86 -7.13
C TYR A 361 -10.21 -14.59 -6.01
N ILE A 362 -11.40 -14.08 -5.70
CA ILE A 362 -12.27 -14.62 -4.64
C ILE A 362 -13.36 -15.47 -5.27
N LYS A 363 -13.44 -16.74 -4.84
CA LYS A 363 -14.56 -17.63 -5.19
C LYS A 363 -15.69 -17.39 -4.19
N PRO A 364 -16.86 -16.83 -4.57
CA PRO A 364 -17.93 -16.55 -3.62
C PRO A 364 -18.42 -17.80 -2.87
N LYS A 365 -18.41 -18.96 -3.53
CA LYS A 365 -18.81 -20.25 -2.94
C LYS A 365 -17.85 -20.75 -1.84
N ALA A 366 -16.63 -20.22 -1.77
CA ALA A 366 -15.68 -20.53 -0.70
C ALA A 366 -15.88 -19.66 0.56
N LEU A 367 -16.75 -18.63 0.47
CA LEU A 367 -17.09 -17.75 1.58
C LEU A 367 -18.32 -18.26 2.33
N THR A 368 -18.43 -17.93 3.61
CA THR A 368 -19.62 -18.19 4.41
C THR A 368 -20.83 -17.43 3.87
N GLN A 369 -22.05 -17.88 4.20
CA GLN A 369 -23.27 -17.18 3.77
C GLN A 369 -23.34 -15.74 4.30
N ILE A 370 -22.80 -15.50 5.49
CA ILE A 370 -22.74 -14.16 6.10
C ILE A 370 -21.82 -13.25 5.28
N GLU A 371 -20.61 -13.72 4.94
CA GLU A 371 -19.67 -12.97 4.12
C GLU A 371 -20.22 -12.72 2.71
N GLN A 372 -20.89 -13.70 2.11
CA GLN A 372 -21.54 -13.52 0.81
C GLN A 372 -22.62 -12.45 0.87
N LYS A 373 -23.47 -12.45 1.91
CA LYS A 373 -24.51 -11.42 2.08
C LYS A 373 -23.86 -10.04 2.29
N MET A 374 -22.83 -9.95 3.12
CA MET A 374 -22.10 -8.72 3.37
C MET A 374 -21.45 -8.16 2.09
N LEU A 375 -20.81 -9.01 1.29
CA LEU A 375 -20.26 -8.60 -0.02
C LEU A 375 -21.32 -8.05 -0.96
N LYS A 376 -22.47 -8.72 -1.07
CA LYS A 376 -23.56 -8.25 -1.93
C LYS A 376 -24.06 -6.88 -1.50
N GLU A 377 -24.25 -6.67 -0.20
CA GLU A 377 -24.64 -5.36 0.33
C GLU A 377 -23.57 -4.30 0.05
N ILE A 378 -22.29 -4.63 0.24
CA ILE A 378 -21.17 -3.73 -0.10
C ILE A 378 -21.21 -3.34 -1.58
N PHE A 379 -21.42 -4.29 -2.49
CA PHE A 379 -21.47 -4.00 -3.93
C PHE A 379 -22.65 -3.09 -4.29
N VAL A 380 -23.83 -3.30 -3.70
CA VAL A 380 -24.97 -2.38 -3.85
C VAL A 380 -24.63 -0.97 -3.35
N ARG A 381 -23.90 -0.85 -2.24
CA ARG A 381 -23.46 0.47 -1.74
C ARG A 381 -22.46 1.13 -2.68
N ILE A 382 -21.51 0.37 -3.23
CA ILE A 382 -20.56 0.90 -4.21
C ILE A 382 -21.30 1.43 -5.46
N GLU A 383 -22.31 0.73 -5.97
CA GLU A 383 -23.14 1.22 -7.09
C GLU A 383 -23.80 2.57 -6.77
N LYS A 384 -24.33 2.74 -5.55
CA LYS A 384 -24.91 4.02 -5.10
C LYS A 384 -23.86 5.14 -5.05
N PHE A 385 -22.66 4.85 -4.57
CA PHE A 385 -21.58 5.84 -4.52
C PHE A 385 -21.07 6.21 -5.93
N GLN A 386 -21.01 5.26 -6.86
CA GLN A 386 -20.73 5.57 -8.27
C GLN A 386 -21.83 6.41 -8.90
N ALA A 387 -23.11 6.14 -8.61
CA ALA A 387 -24.22 6.97 -9.07
C ALA A 387 -24.12 8.40 -8.52
N LYS A 388 -23.80 8.57 -7.22
CA LYS A 388 -23.53 9.88 -6.62
C LYS A 388 -22.37 10.60 -7.31
N LEU A 389 -21.28 9.90 -7.60
CA LEU A 389 -20.12 10.47 -8.30
C LEU A 389 -20.51 10.99 -9.69
N ARG A 390 -21.30 10.22 -10.46
CA ARG A 390 -21.84 10.65 -11.77
C ARG A 390 -22.73 11.88 -11.64
N PHE A 391 -23.62 11.90 -10.66
CA PHE A 391 -24.49 13.04 -10.43
C PHE A 391 -23.69 14.31 -10.11
N ASP A 392 -22.76 14.23 -9.16
CA ASP A 392 -22.00 15.39 -8.66
C ASP A 392 -21.01 15.95 -9.70
N PHE A 393 -20.44 15.12 -10.59
CA PHE A 393 -19.36 15.54 -11.50
C PHE A 393 -19.66 15.42 -13.00
N MET A 394 -20.69 14.68 -13.40
CA MET A 394 -21.09 14.55 -14.81
C MET A 394 -22.47 15.16 -15.10
N GLY A 395 -23.26 15.46 -14.06
CA GLY A 395 -24.64 15.93 -14.21
C GLY A 395 -25.59 14.87 -14.80
N MET A 396 -25.21 13.59 -14.74
CA MET A 396 -26.03 12.47 -15.19
C MET A 396 -26.75 11.88 -13.98
N THR A 397 -28.09 11.91 -14.01
CA THR A 397 -28.98 11.22 -13.06
C THR A 397 -29.05 9.73 -13.31
#